data_AF-A0A7Y2JVF5-F1
#
_entry.id   AF-A0A7Y2JVF5-F1
#
_cell.length_a   1.000
_cell.length_b   1.000
_cell.length_c   1.000
_cell.angle_alpha   90.00
_cell.angle_beta   90.00
_cell.angle_gamma   90.00
#
_symmetry.space_group_name_H-M   'P 1'
#
loop_
_entity.id
_entity.type
_entity.pdbx_description
1 polymer ?
#
loop_
_entity_poly.entity_id
_entity_poly.type
_entity_poly.pdbx_seq_one_letter_code
_entity_poly.pdbx_strand_id
1 'polypeptide(L)'
;HRLGRDEEWEQLRRSDGALKALEQAKREGLVRFLGVTGHYDPAVLTRAITEYEFDTILMALNCADPHYLPFTERLLPVANRKNMGVIAKKIPARGRLFREGGLRSMKDAMQWVLTQPVSTVIVGCDSIEQLEENVAIAADFEPLGGPAMRRISALTAGYAKEAQFYKKGTRHRGG
;
A
#
# COMPACT_ATOMS: atom_id res chain seq x y z
N HIS A 1 0.36 8.92 10.52
CA HIS A 1 1.82 8.87 10.75
C HIS A 1 2.43 7.73 9.93
N ARG A 2 3.66 7.88 9.39
CA ARG A 2 4.36 6.80 8.65
C ARG A 2 5.03 5.86 9.65
N LEU A 3 4.51 4.65 9.77
CA LEU A 3 5.06 3.61 10.63
C LEU A 3 5.93 2.65 9.81
N GLY A 4 7.17 2.44 10.25
CA GLY A 4 8.12 1.52 9.62
C GLY A 4 8.98 0.72 10.59
N ARG A 5 9.20 1.19 11.82
CA ARG A 5 10.03 0.53 12.83
C ARG A 5 9.26 0.29 14.12
N ASP A 6 9.64 -0.75 14.87
CA ASP A 6 8.99 -1.06 16.15
C ASP A 6 9.11 0.09 17.15
N GLU A 7 10.24 0.80 17.18
CA GLU A 7 10.42 1.95 18.08
C GLU A 7 9.44 3.08 17.77
N GLU A 8 9.07 3.27 16.51
CA GLU A 8 8.07 4.27 16.11
C GLU A 8 6.66 3.88 16.60
N TRP A 9 6.35 2.57 16.63
CA TRP A 9 5.10 2.07 17.17
C TRP A 9 5.05 2.24 18.68
N GLU A 10 6.15 1.86 19.34
CA GLU A 10 6.33 2.04 20.77
C GLU A 10 6.15 3.50 21.16
N GLN A 11 6.83 4.44 20.51
CA GLN A 11 6.70 5.88 20.77
C GLN A 11 5.26 6.38 20.59
N LEU A 12 4.58 5.93 19.53
CA LEU A 12 3.23 6.39 19.22
C LEU A 12 2.21 5.97 20.27
N ARG A 13 2.35 4.76 20.86
CA ARG A 13 1.40 4.17 21.81
C ARG A 13 1.66 4.50 23.29
N ARG A 14 2.73 5.22 23.62
CA ARG A 14 3.02 5.64 25.01
C ARG A 14 1.91 6.52 25.57
N SER A 15 1.86 6.63 26.89
CA SER A 15 0.90 7.51 27.59
C SER A 15 1.04 8.99 27.19
N ASP A 16 2.25 9.42 26.84
CA ASP A 16 2.59 10.73 26.30
C ASP A 16 2.72 10.74 24.76
N GLY A 17 2.36 9.64 24.10
CA GLY A 17 2.46 9.44 22.67
C GLY A 17 1.33 10.08 21.86
N ALA A 18 1.55 10.22 20.56
CA ALA A 18 0.61 10.87 19.64
C ALA A 18 -0.77 10.18 19.57
N LEU A 19 -0.86 8.88 19.89
CA LEU A 19 -2.12 8.14 19.86
C LEU A 19 -3.16 8.72 20.84
N LYS A 20 -2.73 9.22 22.00
CA LYS A 20 -3.64 9.87 22.97
C LYS A 20 -4.22 11.18 22.47
N ALA A 21 -3.42 11.97 21.77
CA ALA A 21 -3.90 13.18 21.11
C ALA A 21 -4.90 12.85 19.98
N LEU A 22 -4.64 11.79 19.20
CA LEU A 22 -5.55 11.34 18.15
C LEU A 22 -6.88 10.80 18.70
N GLU A 23 -6.84 10.04 19.80
CA GLU A 23 -8.04 9.59 20.52
C GLU A 23 -8.86 10.78 21.05
N GLN A 24 -8.19 11.79 21.61
CA GLN A 24 -8.86 13.01 22.07
C GLN A 24 -9.50 13.77 20.91
N ALA A 25 -8.78 13.95 19.80
CA ALA A 25 -9.33 14.61 18.61
C ALA A 25 -10.55 13.87 18.05
N LYS A 26 -10.60 12.53 18.13
CA LYS A 26 -11.79 11.74 17.75
C LYS A 26 -12.93 11.94 18.75
N ARG A 27 -12.66 11.94 20.06
CA ARG A 27 -13.68 12.20 21.11
C ARG A 27 -14.29 13.59 21.02
N GLU A 28 -13.48 14.59 20.68
CA GLU A 28 -13.91 15.99 20.49
C GLU A 28 -14.60 16.23 19.14
N GLY A 29 -14.68 15.21 18.28
CA GLY A 29 -15.33 15.32 16.96
C GLY A 29 -14.50 16.06 15.90
N LEU A 30 -13.22 16.37 16.16
CA LEU A 30 -12.33 17.03 15.20
C LEU A 30 -11.96 16.10 14.03
N VAL A 31 -11.91 14.79 14.29
CA VAL A 31 -11.71 13.76 13.28
C VAL A 31 -12.73 12.64 13.45
N ARG A 32 -13.18 12.06 12.34
CA ARG A 32 -14.16 10.95 12.35
C ARG A 32 -13.49 9.58 12.47
N PHE A 33 -12.33 9.42 11.84
CA PHE A 33 -11.63 8.15 11.71
C PHE A 33 -10.13 8.31 11.98
N LEU A 34 -9.52 7.29 12.56
CA LEU A 34 -8.08 7.17 12.79
C LEU A 34 -7.51 6.12 11.85
N GLY A 35 -6.40 6.47 11.19
CA GLY A 35 -5.73 5.57 10.27
C GLY A 35 -4.22 5.48 10.54
N VAL A 36 -3.66 4.34 10.18
CA VAL A 36 -2.21 4.13 10.17
C VAL A 36 -1.70 4.03 8.73
N THR A 37 -0.49 4.50 8.47
CA THR A 37 0.11 4.35 7.14
C THR A 37 1.54 3.87 7.24
N GLY A 38 1.98 3.07 6.27
CA GLY A 38 3.37 2.67 6.17
C GLY A 38 3.65 1.95 4.86
N HIS A 39 4.92 1.68 4.62
CA HIS A 39 5.39 0.99 3.42
C HIS A 39 6.75 0.31 3.60
N TYR A 40 7.34 0.36 4.80
CA TYR A 40 8.71 -0.08 5.02
C TYR A 40 8.81 -1.57 5.38
N ASP A 41 8.18 -1.98 6.48
CA ASP A 41 8.16 -3.37 6.95
C ASP A 41 6.69 -3.77 7.24
N PRO A 42 6.13 -4.80 6.55
CA PRO A 42 4.76 -5.22 6.79
C PRO A 42 4.56 -5.78 8.20
N ALA A 43 5.60 -6.31 8.86
CA ALA A 43 5.49 -6.88 10.20
C ALA A 43 5.14 -5.81 11.24
N VAL A 44 5.77 -4.63 11.17
CA VAL A 44 5.52 -3.52 12.10
C VAL A 44 4.09 -2.99 11.96
N LEU A 45 3.62 -2.80 10.74
CA LEU A 45 2.23 -2.42 10.51
C LEU A 45 1.24 -3.49 10.97
N THR A 46 1.57 -4.77 10.74
CA THR A 46 0.71 -5.89 11.18
C THR A 46 0.58 -5.88 12.69
N ARG A 47 1.68 -5.66 13.40
CA ARG A 47 1.71 -5.52 14.85
C ARG A 47 0.84 -4.35 15.30
N ALA A 48 1.03 -3.16 14.74
CA ALA A 48 0.28 -1.97 15.12
C ALA A 48 -1.24 -2.13 14.93
N ILE A 49 -1.70 -2.70 13.81
CA ILE A 49 -3.13 -2.94 13.59
C ILE A 49 -3.68 -4.12 14.41
N THR A 50 -2.81 -4.96 14.96
CA THR A 50 -3.22 -6.04 15.88
C THR A 50 -3.37 -5.50 17.30
N GLU A 51 -2.49 -4.58 17.70
CA GLU A 51 -2.45 -4.00 19.05
C GLU A 51 -3.35 -2.77 19.23
N TYR A 52 -3.88 -2.20 18.14
CA TYR A 52 -4.79 -1.06 18.18
C TYR A 52 -5.88 -1.10 17.10
N GLU A 53 -7.06 -0.60 17.45
CA GLU A 53 -8.24 -0.52 16.59
C GLU A 53 -8.22 0.73 15.70
N PHE A 54 -7.48 0.67 14.59
CA PHE A 54 -7.54 1.68 13.54
C PHE A 54 -8.75 1.48 12.63
N ASP A 55 -9.37 2.57 12.16
CA ASP A 55 -10.48 2.52 11.20
C ASP A 55 -9.96 2.23 9.77
N THR A 56 -8.74 2.70 9.44
CA THR A 56 -8.17 2.58 8.09
C THR A 56 -6.68 2.27 8.10
N ILE A 57 -6.19 1.65 7.01
CA ILE A 57 -4.77 1.47 6.73
C ILE A 57 -4.43 1.96 5.32
N LEU A 58 -3.44 2.85 5.21
CA LEU A 58 -2.86 3.26 3.93
C LEU A 58 -1.51 2.56 3.72
N MET A 59 -1.47 1.56 2.84
CA MET A 59 -0.35 0.64 2.67
C MET A 59 0.19 0.62 1.22
N ALA A 60 1.48 0.37 1.05
CA ALA A 60 2.05 0.21 -0.28
C ALA A 60 1.65 -1.13 -0.90
N LEU A 61 1.20 -1.11 -2.15
CA LEU A 61 0.76 -2.28 -2.90
C LEU A 61 0.96 -2.05 -4.39
N ASN A 62 1.63 -2.99 -5.07
CA ASN A 62 1.80 -3.03 -6.52
C ASN A 62 2.17 -4.45 -6.97
N CYS A 63 2.29 -4.67 -8.28
CA CYS A 63 2.50 -6.00 -8.88
C CYS A 63 3.78 -6.72 -8.42
N ALA A 64 4.77 -5.99 -7.91
CA ALA A 64 6.02 -6.54 -7.38
C ALA A 64 5.93 -6.96 -5.91
N ASP A 65 4.81 -6.69 -5.23
CA ASP A 65 4.63 -7.02 -3.81
C ASP A 65 4.91 -8.49 -3.48
N PRO A 66 4.43 -9.49 -4.27
CA PRO A 66 4.65 -10.91 -3.98
C PRO A 66 6.13 -11.33 -3.88
N HIS A 67 7.05 -10.56 -4.46
CA HIS A 67 8.45 -10.96 -4.60
C HIS A 67 9.38 -10.39 -3.52
N TYR A 68 8.91 -9.43 -2.72
CA TYR A 68 9.76 -8.83 -1.70
C TYR A 68 8.97 -8.24 -0.52
N LEU A 69 9.11 -8.87 0.65
CA LEU A 69 8.41 -8.52 1.89
C LEU A 69 6.91 -8.24 1.64
N PRO A 70 6.16 -9.21 1.10
CA PRO A 70 4.81 -9.00 0.60
C PRO A 70 3.85 -8.52 1.69
N PHE A 71 3.18 -7.40 1.40
CA PHE A 71 2.11 -6.88 2.24
C PHE A 71 0.85 -7.74 2.08
N THR A 72 0.69 -8.37 0.92
CA THR A 72 -0.41 -9.29 0.56
C THR A 72 -0.45 -10.58 1.38
N GLU A 73 0.68 -11.07 1.88
CA GLU A 73 0.71 -12.37 2.61
C GLU A 73 0.13 -12.29 4.02
N ARG A 74 0.39 -11.19 4.75
CA ARG A 74 0.01 -11.07 6.17
C ARG A 74 -0.77 -9.82 6.48
N LEU A 75 -0.24 -8.66 6.13
CA LEU A 75 -0.81 -7.37 6.53
C LEU A 75 -2.20 -7.14 5.93
N LEU A 76 -2.35 -7.34 4.61
CA LEU A 76 -3.61 -7.15 3.90
C LEU A 76 -4.72 -8.09 4.41
N PRO A 77 -4.49 -9.42 4.59
CA PRO A 77 -5.47 -10.29 5.21
C PRO A 77 -5.86 -9.90 6.64
N VAL A 78 -4.91 -9.46 7.47
CA VAL A 78 -5.22 -9.01 8.85
C VAL A 78 -6.10 -7.76 8.83
N ALA A 79 -5.77 -6.76 8.00
CA ALA A 79 -6.57 -5.53 7.87
C ALA A 79 -8.01 -5.82 7.42
N ASN A 80 -8.17 -6.71 6.43
CA ASN A 80 -9.49 -7.14 5.96
C ASN A 80 -10.28 -7.90 7.05
N ARG A 81 -9.65 -8.83 7.78
CA ARG A 81 -10.32 -9.53 8.90
C ARG A 81 -10.77 -8.60 10.02
N LYS A 82 -10.07 -7.48 10.20
CA LYS A 82 -10.44 -6.42 11.15
C LYS A 82 -11.46 -5.42 10.58
N ASN A 83 -11.97 -5.63 9.37
CA ASN A 83 -12.90 -4.73 8.67
C ASN A 83 -12.38 -3.29 8.55
N MET A 84 -11.07 -3.13 8.41
CA MET A 84 -10.46 -1.82 8.21
C MET A 84 -10.69 -1.34 6.77
N GLY A 85 -10.84 -0.02 6.58
CA GLY A 85 -10.74 0.58 5.25
C GLY A 85 -9.31 0.46 4.70
N VAL A 86 -9.10 -0.39 3.72
CA VAL A 86 -7.77 -0.64 3.13
C VAL A 86 -7.55 0.30 1.94
N ILE A 87 -6.54 1.16 2.04
CA ILE A 87 -6.19 2.13 1.01
C ILE A 87 -4.83 1.75 0.42
N ALA A 88 -4.80 1.42 -0.88
CA ALA A 88 -3.58 1.08 -1.60
C ALA A 88 -2.90 2.33 -2.16
N LYS A 89 -1.57 2.39 -2.04
CA LYS A 89 -0.72 3.42 -2.67
C LYS A 89 0.51 2.80 -3.33
N LYS A 90 1.26 3.63 -4.07
CA LYS A 90 2.51 3.25 -4.78
C LYS A 90 2.29 2.33 -5.98
N ILE A 91 1.16 2.50 -6.68
CA ILE A 91 0.73 1.61 -7.76
C ILE A 91 1.78 1.55 -8.88
N PRO A 92 2.22 2.66 -9.51
CA PRO A 92 3.28 2.64 -10.52
C PRO A 92 4.70 2.67 -9.94
N ALA A 93 4.86 2.65 -8.61
CA ALA A 93 6.15 2.80 -7.93
C ALA A 93 7.01 4.00 -8.39
N ARG A 94 6.39 5.17 -8.65
CA ARG A 94 7.04 6.34 -9.29
C ARG A 94 7.65 6.00 -10.67
N GLY A 95 6.89 5.31 -11.51
CA GLY A 95 7.33 4.85 -12.83
C GLY A 95 8.30 3.66 -12.82
N ARG A 96 8.94 3.33 -11.68
CA ARG A 96 9.95 2.26 -11.59
C ARG A 96 9.41 0.85 -11.85
N LEU A 97 8.08 0.71 -11.84
CA LEU A 97 7.40 -0.53 -12.17
C LEU A 97 7.46 -0.82 -13.68
N PHE A 98 7.54 0.22 -14.52
CA PHE A 98 7.47 0.09 -15.97
C PHE A 98 8.85 0.08 -16.60
N ARG A 99 9.12 -0.91 -17.47
CA ARG A 99 10.39 -1.02 -18.22
C ARG A 99 10.28 -2.02 -19.37
N GLU A 100 11.23 -1.93 -20.29
CA GLU A 100 11.42 -2.96 -21.31
C GLU A 100 11.76 -4.31 -20.67
N GLY A 101 11.20 -5.40 -21.21
CA GLY A 101 11.32 -6.74 -20.63
C GLY A 101 10.58 -6.95 -19.30
N GLY A 102 9.81 -5.97 -18.82
CA GLY A 102 9.02 -6.04 -17.60
C GLY A 102 7.54 -5.66 -17.81
N LEU A 103 6.89 -5.17 -16.76
CA LEU A 103 5.55 -4.60 -16.85
C LEU A 103 5.59 -3.31 -17.70
N ARG A 104 4.58 -3.09 -18.55
CA ARG A 104 4.59 -1.96 -19.50
C ARG A 104 3.36 -1.07 -19.47
N SER A 105 2.27 -1.47 -18.81
CA SER A 105 1.01 -0.74 -18.85
C SER A 105 0.53 -0.35 -17.46
N MET A 106 -0.03 0.87 -17.36
CA MET A 106 -0.71 1.30 -16.15
C MET A 106 -1.98 0.49 -15.89
N LYS A 107 -2.66 0.05 -16.96
CA LYS A 107 -3.81 -0.84 -16.90
C LYS A 107 -3.53 -2.12 -16.12
N ASP A 108 -2.47 -2.87 -16.48
CA ASP A 108 -2.12 -4.10 -15.75
C ASP A 108 -1.78 -3.80 -14.28
N ALA A 109 -1.06 -2.70 -14.02
CA ALA A 109 -0.67 -2.30 -12.68
C ALA A 109 -1.87 -1.99 -11.78
N MET A 110 -2.82 -1.19 -12.30
CA MET A 110 -4.03 -0.81 -11.58
C MET A 110 -5.00 -1.97 -11.43
N GLN A 111 -5.27 -2.73 -12.50
CA GLN A 111 -6.20 -3.87 -12.43
C GLN A 111 -5.70 -4.93 -11.46
N TRP A 112 -4.38 -5.19 -11.39
CA TRP A 112 -3.81 -6.10 -10.40
C TRP A 112 -4.06 -5.62 -8.97
N VAL A 113 -3.90 -4.32 -8.69
CA VAL A 113 -4.13 -3.78 -7.35
C VAL A 113 -5.62 -3.72 -7.01
N LEU A 114 -6.48 -3.32 -7.96
CA LEU A 114 -7.93 -3.28 -7.79
C LEU A 114 -8.54 -4.69 -7.59
N THR A 115 -7.88 -5.74 -8.09
CA THR A 115 -8.30 -7.13 -7.86
C THR A 115 -8.03 -7.59 -6.42
N GLN A 116 -7.13 -6.94 -5.70
CA GLN A 116 -6.88 -7.24 -4.28
C GLN A 116 -8.08 -6.78 -3.43
N PRO A 117 -8.32 -7.36 -2.24
CA PRO A 117 -9.37 -6.91 -1.33
C PRO A 117 -9.00 -5.57 -0.67
N VAL A 118 -9.09 -4.48 -1.45
CA VAL A 118 -8.82 -3.10 -1.04
C VAL A 118 -10.10 -2.28 -1.15
N SER A 119 -10.25 -1.29 -0.28
CA SER A 119 -11.41 -0.39 -0.28
C SER A 119 -11.21 0.81 -1.22
N THR A 120 -9.96 1.23 -1.43
CA THR A 120 -9.63 2.40 -2.26
C THR A 120 -8.22 2.26 -2.83
N VAL A 121 -8.02 2.75 -4.06
CA VAL A 121 -6.70 2.84 -4.70
C VAL A 121 -6.37 4.30 -4.95
N ILE A 122 -5.22 4.76 -4.45
CA ILE A 122 -4.69 6.10 -4.70
C ILE A 122 -3.60 6.01 -5.76
N VAL A 123 -3.87 6.63 -6.91
CA VAL A 123 -2.94 6.78 -8.02
C VAL A 123 -2.60 8.26 -8.19
N GLY A 124 -1.31 8.57 -8.31
CA GLY A 124 -0.87 9.92 -8.67
C GLY A 124 -0.75 10.06 -10.18
N CYS A 125 -0.99 11.26 -10.69
CA CYS A 125 -0.84 11.65 -12.08
C CYS A 125 -0.19 13.04 -12.14
N ASP A 126 0.66 13.26 -13.15
CA ASP A 126 1.35 14.54 -13.39
C ASP A 126 0.74 15.30 -14.59
N SER A 127 -0.17 14.68 -15.34
CA SER A 127 -0.86 15.28 -16.48
C SER A 127 -2.34 14.89 -16.56
N ILE A 128 -3.11 15.61 -17.37
CA ILE A 128 -4.53 15.31 -17.61
C ILE A 128 -4.69 13.98 -18.32
N GLU A 129 -3.81 13.65 -19.26
CA GLU A 129 -3.87 12.38 -20.00
C GLU A 129 -3.69 11.18 -19.05
N GLN A 130 -2.78 11.29 -18.07
CA GLN A 130 -2.62 10.25 -17.04
C GLN A 130 -3.84 10.18 -16.11
N LEU A 131 -4.47 11.32 -15.80
CA LEU A 131 -5.71 11.35 -15.02
C LEU A 131 -6.83 10.62 -15.78
N GLU A 132 -7.04 10.96 -17.05
CA GLU A 132 -8.03 10.34 -17.92
C GLU A 132 -7.78 8.83 -18.10
N GLU A 133 -6.53 8.42 -18.32
CA GLU A 133 -6.15 7.00 -18.39
C GLU A 133 -6.51 6.26 -17.08
N ASN A 134 -6.15 6.83 -15.93
CA ASN A 134 -6.45 6.23 -14.63
C ASN A 134 -7.95 6.10 -14.38
N VAL A 135 -8.74 7.12 -14.76
CA VAL A 135 -10.20 7.12 -14.64
C VAL A 135 -10.81 6.07 -15.57
N ALA A 136 -10.35 5.97 -16.82
CA ALA A 136 -10.82 4.98 -17.78
C ALA A 136 -10.53 3.55 -17.28
N ILE A 137 -9.32 3.29 -16.78
CA ILE A 137 -8.96 1.97 -16.21
C ILE A 137 -9.86 1.61 -15.04
N ALA A 138 -10.18 2.58 -14.17
CA ALA A 138 -11.06 2.35 -13.02
C ALA A 138 -12.52 2.12 -13.43
N ALA A 139 -13.01 2.84 -14.46
CA ALA A 139 -14.34 2.67 -15.00
C ALA A 139 -14.53 1.31 -15.69
N ASP A 140 -13.51 0.83 -16.40
CA ASP A 140 -13.50 -0.44 -17.13
C ASP A 140 -12.93 -1.62 -16.29
N PHE A 141 -12.86 -1.46 -14.96
CA PHE A 141 -12.23 -2.46 -14.12
C PHE A 141 -13.09 -3.73 -14.01
N GLU A 142 -12.46 -4.86 -14.34
CA GLU A 142 -12.95 -6.20 -14.01
C GLU A 142 -11.88 -6.96 -13.22
N PRO A 143 -12.26 -7.70 -12.15
CA PRO A 143 -11.32 -8.49 -11.38
C PRO A 143 -10.55 -9.50 -12.23
N LEU A 144 -9.23 -9.54 -12.06
CA LEU A 144 -8.37 -10.45 -12.79
C LEU A 144 -8.47 -11.88 -12.23
N GLY A 145 -8.53 -12.86 -13.12
CA GLY A 145 -8.37 -14.27 -12.76
C GLY A 145 -6.97 -14.60 -12.22
N GLY A 146 -6.86 -15.65 -11.42
CA GLY A 146 -5.59 -16.10 -10.83
C GLY A 146 -4.41 -16.25 -11.80
N PRO A 147 -4.59 -16.82 -13.02
CA PRO A 147 -3.52 -16.88 -14.02
C PRO A 147 -3.02 -15.50 -14.48
N ALA A 148 -3.92 -14.53 -14.67
CA ALA A 148 -3.56 -13.16 -15.07
C ALA A 148 -2.81 -12.44 -13.95
N MET A 149 -3.29 -12.56 -12.71
CA MET A 149 -2.61 -12.03 -11.52
C MET A 149 -1.17 -12.55 -11.40
N ARG A 150 -0.96 -13.86 -11.56
CA ARG A 150 0.38 -14.47 -11.51
C ARG A 150 1.27 -14.01 -12.65
N ARG A 151 0.74 -13.94 -13.88
CA ARG A 151 1.49 -13.47 -15.05
C ARG A 151 1.98 -12.04 -14.86
N ILE A 152 1.10 -11.14 -14.42
CA ILE A 152 1.45 -9.73 -14.16
C ILE A 152 2.51 -9.61 -13.06
N SER A 153 2.35 -10.34 -11.95
CA SER A 153 3.39 -10.35 -10.92
C SER A 153 4.72 -10.88 -11.45
N ALA A 154 4.73 -11.96 -12.23
CA ALA A 154 5.96 -12.55 -12.77
C ALA A 154 6.79 -11.57 -13.61
N LEU A 155 6.15 -10.66 -14.35
CA LEU A 155 6.83 -9.61 -15.13
C LEU A 155 7.70 -8.68 -14.27
N THR A 156 7.46 -8.61 -12.96
CA THR A 156 8.18 -7.73 -12.04
C THR A 156 9.24 -8.43 -11.19
N ALA A 157 9.34 -9.76 -11.29
CA ALA A 157 10.19 -10.58 -10.41
C ALA A 157 11.68 -10.19 -10.50
N GLY A 158 12.16 -9.90 -11.72
CA GLY A 158 13.57 -9.57 -11.96
C GLY A 158 14.04 -8.25 -11.35
N TYR A 159 13.13 -7.36 -10.95
CA TYR A 159 13.45 -6.03 -10.42
C TYR A 159 12.59 -5.63 -9.22
N ALA A 160 12.04 -6.61 -8.49
CA ALA A 160 11.09 -6.36 -7.42
C ALA A 160 11.62 -5.40 -6.34
N LYS A 161 12.89 -5.53 -5.93
CA LYS A 161 13.51 -4.62 -4.94
C LYS A 161 13.62 -3.18 -5.45
N GLU A 162 13.80 -2.96 -6.74
CA GLU A 162 13.82 -1.60 -7.31
C GLU A 162 12.42 -1.00 -7.38
N ALA A 163 11.41 -1.81 -7.73
CA ALA A 163 10.00 -1.42 -7.70
C ALA A 163 9.47 -1.24 -6.26
N GLN A 164 10.14 -1.85 -5.28
CA GLN A 164 9.84 -1.78 -3.84
C GLN A 164 10.90 -0.97 -3.06
N PHE A 165 11.54 0.02 -3.69
CA PHE A 165 12.67 0.82 -3.16
C PHE A 165 12.47 1.51 -1.79
N TYR A 166 11.25 1.47 -1.28
CA TYR A 166 10.83 2.07 -0.02
C TYR A 166 10.71 1.04 1.11
N LYS A 167 10.88 -0.26 0.82
CA LYS A 167 10.83 -1.35 1.79
C LYS A 167 12.17 -1.51 2.50
N LYS A 168 12.13 -2.12 3.68
CA LYS A 168 13.31 -2.51 4.45
C LYS A 168 14.27 -3.34 3.60
N GLY A 169 15.56 -3.02 3.65
CA GLY A 169 16.59 -3.78 2.94
C GLY A 169 16.76 -3.47 1.44
N THR A 170 15.96 -2.57 0.87
CA THR A 170 16.24 -2.03 -0.47
C THR A 170 17.18 -0.83 -0.35
N ARG A 171 18.39 -0.90 -0.92
CA ARG A 171 19.29 0.26 -0.96
C ARG A 171 18.67 1.35 -1.82
N HIS A 172 18.59 2.56 -1.29
CA HIS A 172 18.47 3.76 -2.13
C HIS A 172 19.84 3.93 -2.83
N ARG A 173 20.01 3.36 -4.02
CA ARG A 173 21.09 3.81 -4.90
C ARG A 173 20.65 5.12 -5.52
N GLY A 174 21.04 6.22 -4.87
CA GLY A 174 21.34 7.52 -5.46
C GLY A 174 20.16 8.40 -5.91
N GLY A 175 20.31 9.70 -5.65
CA GLY A 175 19.51 10.80 -6.15
C GLY A 175 19.05 11.72 -5.04
#